data_AF-A0A9D5UXI0-F1
#
_entry.id   AF-A0A9D5UXI0-F1
#
_cell.length_a   1.000
_cell.length_b   1.000
_cell.length_c   1.000
_cell.angle_alpha   90.00
_cell.angle_beta   90.00
_cell.angle_gamma   90.00
#
_symmetry.space_group_name_H-M   'P 1'
#
loop_
_entity.id
_entity.type
_entity.pdbx_description
1 polymer ?
#
loop_
_entity_poly.entity_id
_entity_poly.type
_entity_poly.pdbx_seq_one_letter_code
_entity_poly.pdbx_strand_id
1 'polypeptide(L)'
;MDIGTVVERLIQERGQLDPLVFLQEIGVVSRTGITAWRQGKVGCLRDVIQGDLSWIEGCLRQAARMARTLGLVPKTIDASRMDNDGRHLGLQIDTTLDPGRDALFTTHYLRPPQGSGGIQMDLFLDTPETALVNDLIHAIANHDATLANHLFMRLEKNHPDNQVLNDLPPLIKAITDQEALIRSPLEGLERLQNELTTHARQGLGGLEGRFLKPFYLLFDKAFAGRPFDPQHPNAHRSWTLERLGHWKALSECVLLEPGWTRQPILLLRRAKALFQLRRLEANRRVWIRFFWELPQQAAQYLETHGDKDLKRLWNGFIDREVSDWHLFPTWILLDQPRLAKDPDAWSETEEEETTPSPGQTAFFTLANLLLAEEETPTSSQSMIMRRQLKESFPEVFAMFMQTIRPGQTSS
;
A
#
# COMPACT_ATOMS: atom_id res chain seq x y z
N MET A 1 7.17 9.36 15.04
CA MET A 1 8.24 8.81 14.18
C MET A 1 9.46 9.67 14.42
N ASP A 2 10.59 9.09 14.80
CA ASP A 2 11.82 9.85 15.06
C ASP A 2 12.51 10.19 13.74
N ILE A 3 12.68 11.49 13.47
CA ILE A 3 13.33 12.01 12.27
C ILE A 3 14.78 11.52 12.19
N GLY A 4 15.45 11.39 13.33
CA GLY A 4 16.86 10.99 13.38
C GLY A 4 17.09 9.59 12.84
N THR A 5 16.28 8.63 13.27
CA THR A 5 16.36 7.24 12.82
C THR A 5 16.10 7.09 11.31
N VAL A 6 15.18 7.89 10.75
CA VAL A 6 14.88 7.86 9.31
C VAL A 6 16.06 8.42 8.49
N VAL A 7 16.67 9.50 8.96
CA VAL A 7 17.84 10.11 8.29
C VAL A 7 19.04 9.18 8.32
N GLU A 8 19.34 8.57 9.46
CA GLU A 8 20.44 7.61 9.60
C GLU A 8 20.23 6.40 8.70
N ARG A 9 19.02 5.83 8.67
CA ARG A 9 18.67 4.72 7.78
C ARG A 9 18.86 5.10 6.31
N LEU A 10 18.35 6.25 5.88
CA LEU A 10 18.49 6.70 4.49
C LEU A 10 19.94 6.93 4.08
N ILE A 11 20.76 7.48 4.98
CA ILE A 11 22.18 7.69 4.74
C ILE A 11 22.94 6.35 4.71
N GLN A 12 22.59 5.40 5.57
CA GLN A 12 23.19 4.05 5.57
C GLN A 12 22.82 3.25 4.31
N GLU A 13 21.54 3.25 3.93
CA GLU A 13 21.04 2.46 2.79
C GLU A 13 21.39 3.06 1.42
N ARG A 14 21.50 4.39 1.33
CA ARG A 14 21.61 5.08 0.03
C ARG A 14 22.83 5.97 -0.11
N GLY A 15 23.60 6.18 0.96
CA GLY A 15 24.75 7.08 0.95
C GLY A 15 24.42 8.57 0.74
N GLN A 16 23.13 8.91 0.68
CA GLN A 16 22.64 10.27 0.43
C GLN A 16 21.31 10.51 1.13
N LEU A 17 21.04 11.77 1.43
CA LEU A 17 19.72 12.24 1.87
C LEU A 17 19.06 13.01 0.71
N ASP A 18 18.09 12.36 0.07
CA ASP A 18 17.18 12.97 -0.91
C ASP A 18 15.92 13.49 -0.17
N PRO A 19 15.62 14.80 -0.25
CA PRO A 19 14.46 15.40 0.40
C PRO A 19 13.14 14.71 0.05
N LEU A 20 12.92 14.31 -1.20
CA LEU A 20 11.67 13.71 -1.65
C LEU A 20 11.52 12.27 -1.14
N VAL A 21 12.62 11.52 -1.09
CA VAL A 21 12.65 10.19 -0.49
C VAL A 21 12.39 10.29 1.01
N PHE A 22 13.02 11.24 1.69
CA PHE A 22 12.76 11.50 3.10
C PHE A 22 11.29 11.83 3.37
N LEU A 23 10.68 12.71 2.58
CA LEU A 23 9.24 13.04 2.68
C LEU A 23 8.34 11.81 2.42
N GLN A 24 8.77 10.88 1.57
CA GLN A 24 8.06 9.62 1.34
C GLN A 24 8.13 8.71 2.57
N GLU A 25 9.31 8.59 3.20
CA GLU A 25 9.52 7.76 4.39
C GLU A 25 8.75 8.26 5.60
N ILE A 26 8.62 9.59 5.77
CA ILE A 26 7.79 10.17 6.83
C ILE A 26 6.28 10.22 6.48
N GLY A 27 5.89 9.70 5.30
CA GLY A 27 4.49 9.57 4.89
C GLY A 27 3.81 10.87 4.47
N VAL A 28 4.57 11.93 4.22
CA VAL A 28 4.07 13.26 3.83
C VAL A 28 3.72 13.31 2.35
N VAL A 29 4.36 12.50 1.51
CA VAL A 29 4.07 12.40 0.09
C VAL A 29 4.10 10.94 -0.35
N SER A 30 3.18 10.56 -1.22
CA SER A 30 3.15 9.20 -1.78
C SER A 30 4.09 9.07 -2.98
N ARG A 31 4.62 7.86 -3.21
CA ARG A 31 5.43 7.55 -4.40
C ARG A 31 4.68 7.85 -5.72
N THR A 32 3.37 7.62 -5.74
CA THR A 32 2.51 7.95 -6.88
C THR A 32 2.37 9.46 -7.07
N GLY A 33 2.25 10.23 -5.98
CA GLY A 33 2.25 11.69 -6.00
C GLY A 33 3.54 12.27 -6.57
N ILE A 34 4.70 11.83 -6.09
CA ILE A 34 6.01 12.25 -6.63
C ILE A 34 6.12 11.92 -8.13
N THR A 35 5.65 10.73 -8.54
CA THR A 35 5.72 10.31 -9.94
C THR A 35 4.81 11.16 -10.83
N ALA A 36 3.60 11.48 -10.36
CA ALA A 36 2.67 12.35 -11.08
C ALA A 36 3.21 13.78 -11.23
N TRP A 37 3.84 14.32 -10.19
CA TRP A 37 4.52 15.62 -10.22
C TRP A 37 5.75 15.60 -11.16
N ARG A 38 6.61 14.59 -11.10
CA ARG A 38 7.77 14.47 -12.01
C ARG A 38 7.38 14.33 -13.49
N GLN A 39 6.23 13.70 -13.75
CA GLN A 39 5.63 13.64 -15.10
C GLN A 39 4.90 14.94 -15.49
N GLY A 40 4.80 15.90 -14.55
CA GLY A 40 4.06 17.15 -14.68
C GLY A 40 2.58 16.98 -14.98
N LYS A 41 1.99 15.88 -14.50
CA LYS A 41 0.53 15.70 -14.38
C LYS A 41 -0.05 16.56 -13.26
N VAL A 42 0.81 16.99 -12.33
CA VAL A 42 0.48 17.92 -11.26
C VAL A 42 1.39 19.14 -11.40
N GLY A 43 0.80 20.33 -11.29
CA GLY A 43 1.48 21.60 -11.54
C GLY A 43 2.55 21.93 -10.50
N CYS A 44 2.30 21.62 -9.22
CA CYS A 44 3.26 21.86 -8.16
C CYS A 44 3.40 20.68 -7.18
N LEU A 45 4.55 20.59 -6.50
CA LEU A 45 4.79 19.55 -5.48
C LEU A 45 3.86 19.73 -4.28
N ARG A 46 3.49 20.97 -3.96
CA ARG A 46 2.57 21.30 -2.86
C ARG A 46 1.23 20.56 -2.97
N ASP A 47 0.73 20.36 -4.19
CA ASP A 47 -0.54 19.67 -4.46
C ASP A 47 -0.52 18.17 -4.13
N VAL A 48 0.67 17.56 -4.03
CA VAL A 48 0.83 16.13 -3.70
C VAL A 48 1.32 15.90 -2.27
N ILE A 49 1.76 16.95 -1.58
CA ILE A 49 2.23 16.93 -0.19
C ILE A 49 1.04 17.04 0.77
N GLN A 50 1.01 16.19 1.78
CA GLN A 50 -0.02 16.16 2.82
C GLN A 50 0.48 16.77 4.13
N GLY A 51 -0.31 17.67 4.71
CA GLY A 51 -0.05 18.25 6.03
C GLY A 51 0.44 19.69 6.01
N ASP A 52 0.81 20.16 7.20
CA ASP A 52 1.26 21.52 7.43
C ASP A 52 2.66 21.77 6.83
N LEU A 53 2.77 22.77 5.96
CA LEU A 53 4.01 23.09 5.25
C LEU A 53 5.09 23.58 6.21
N SER A 54 4.73 24.38 7.22
CA SER A 54 5.69 24.86 8.24
C SER A 54 6.33 23.71 9.01
N TRP A 55 5.53 22.71 9.38
CA TRP A 55 6.04 21.50 10.02
C TRP A 55 6.97 20.70 9.10
N ILE A 56 6.60 20.53 7.82
CA ILE A 56 7.40 19.80 6.82
C ILE A 56 8.75 20.49 6.60
N GLU A 57 8.75 21.82 6.45
CA GLU A 57 9.98 22.60 6.37
C GLU A 57 10.85 22.44 7.62
N GLY A 58 10.22 22.40 8.80
CA GLY A 58 10.89 22.10 10.07
C GLY A 58 11.62 20.76 10.04
N CYS A 59 10.94 19.71 9.56
CA CYS A 59 11.50 18.37 9.40
C CYS A 59 12.67 18.35 8.41
N LEU A 60 12.54 19.01 7.25
CA LEU A 60 13.61 19.11 6.25
C LEU A 60 14.83 19.86 6.80
N ARG A 61 14.63 20.95 7.54
CA ARG A 61 15.72 21.71 8.20
C ARG A 61 16.41 20.89 9.29
N GLN A 62 15.68 20.02 9.98
CA GLN A 62 16.24 19.12 10.98
C GLN A 62 17.07 18.02 10.30
N ALA A 63 16.53 17.38 9.27
CA ALA A 63 17.24 16.36 8.49
C ALA A 63 18.51 16.91 7.83
N ALA A 64 18.44 18.12 7.27
CA ALA A 64 19.59 18.85 6.73
C ALA A 64 20.68 19.11 7.78
N ARG A 65 20.30 19.52 9.01
CA ARG A 65 21.26 19.71 10.10
C ARG A 65 21.96 18.40 10.46
N MET A 66 21.20 17.30 10.55
CA MET A 66 21.75 15.98 10.84
C MET A 66 22.68 15.46 9.74
N ALA A 67 22.32 15.64 8.47
CA ALA A 67 23.18 15.25 7.35
C ALA A 67 24.50 16.03 7.36
N ARG A 68 24.48 17.34 7.70
CA ARG A 68 25.70 18.14 7.86
C ARG A 68 26.56 17.67 9.04
N THR A 69 25.95 17.34 10.18
CA THR A 69 26.71 16.79 11.32
C THR A 69 27.36 15.44 11.00
N LEU A 70 26.78 14.67 10.06
CA LEU A 70 27.33 13.42 9.55
C LEU A 70 28.34 13.62 8.40
N GLY A 71 28.72 14.86 8.09
CA GLY A 71 29.75 15.17 7.10
C GLY A 71 29.30 15.18 5.64
N LEU A 72 27.99 15.18 5.36
CA LEU A 72 27.47 15.29 4.00
C LEU A 72 27.48 16.76 3.53
N VAL A 73 27.79 16.94 2.24
CA VAL A 73 27.83 18.24 1.56
C VAL A 73 26.50 18.47 0.83
N PRO A 74 25.90 19.67 0.98
CA PRO A 74 24.70 20.04 0.22
C PRO A 74 25.04 20.19 -1.27
N LYS A 75 24.26 19.54 -2.13
CA LYS A 75 24.24 19.71 -3.58
C LYS A 75 22.81 19.97 -4.04
N THR A 76 22.57 21.15 -4.59
CA THR A 76 21.27 21.50 -5.18
C THR A 76 21.12 20.78 -6.52
N ILE A 77 20.00 20.07 -6.70
CA ILE A 77 19.65 19.39 -7.94
C ILE A 77 18.41 20.07 -8.51
N ASP A 78 18.51 20.54 -9.74
CA ASP A 78 17.40 21.16 -10.44
C ASP A 78 16.34 20.11 -10.76
N ALA A 79 15.14 20.27 -10.17
CA ALA A 79 13.99 19.47 -10.53
C ALA A 79 13.50 19.92 -11.91
N SER A 80 13.93 19.25 -12.97
CA SER A 80 13.49 19.54 -14.34
C SER A 80 12.85 18.33 -15.01
N ARG A 81 11.87 18.58 -15.89
CA ARG A 81 11.31 17.61 -16.83
C ARG A 81 11.67 18.02 -18.25
N MET A 82 11.84 17.07 -19.16
CA MET A 82 11.90 17.37 -20.58
C MET A 82 10.48 17.38 -21.15
N ASP A 83 10.14 18.45 -21.86
CA ASP A 83 8.95 18.53 -22.71
C ASP A 83 9.12 17.64 -23.96
N ASN A 84 8.01 17.37 -24.67
CA ASN A 84 7.99 16.67 -25.95
C ASN A 84 8.86 17.35 -27.02
N ASP A 85 9.11 18.65 -26.86
CA ASP A 85 10.01 19.45 -27.72
C ASP A 85 11.48 19.46 -27.23
N GLY A 86 11.83 18.63 -26.24
CA GLY A 86 13.19 18.54 -25.69
C GLY A 86 13.60 19.73 -24.81
N ARG A 87 12.66 20.60 -24.41
CA ARG A 87 12.92 21.74 -23.52
C ARG A 87 12.87 21.32 -22.06
N HIS A 88 13.83 21.77 -21.26
CA HIS A 88 13.79 21.59 -19.81
C HIS A 88 12.77 22.55 -19.19
N LEU A 89 11.67 22.02 -18.68
CA LEU A 89 10.71 22.74 -17.85
C LEU A 89 11.05 22.48 -16.39
N GLY A 90 11.31 23.55 -15.62
CA GLY A 90 11.44 23.46 -14.17
C GLY A 90 10.16 22.95 -13.54
N LEU A 91 10.27 21.98 -12.64
CA LEU A 91 9.16 21.49 -11.84
C LEU A 91 8.95 22.45 -10.67
N GLN A 92 7.73 22.98 -10.55
CA GLN A 92 7.40 23.90 -9.46
C GLN A 92 7.18 23.14 -8.16
N ILE A 93 7.77 23.64 -7.08
CA ILE A 93 7.61 23.08 -5.73
C ILE A 93 6.41 23.70 -5.04
N ASP A 94 6.28 25.03 -5.13
CA ASP A 94 5.19 25.82 -4.58
C ASP A 94 4.68 26.83 -5.61
N THR A 95 3.46 27.34 -5.42
CA THR A 95 2.87 28.40 -6.26
C THR A 95 3.46 29.77 -5.95
N THR A 96 4.05 29.92 -4.77
CA THR A 96 4.81 31.11 -4.37
C THR A 96 6.31 30.91 -4.63
N LEU A 97 6.93 31.81 -5.39
CA LEU A 97 8.36 31.83 -5.63
C LEU A 97 9.11 32.27 -4.37
N ASP A 98 9.46 31.31 -3.51
CA ASP A 98 10.39 31.49 -2.39
C ASP A 98 11.67 30.66 -2.65
N PRO A 99 12.77 31.30 -3.07
CA PRO A 99 14.03 30.61 -3.35
C PRO A 99 14.59 29.84 -2.13
N GLY A 100 14.31 30.30 -0.91
CA GLY A 100 14.76 29.64 0.32
C GLY A 100 13.99 28.37 0.62
N ARG A 101 12.70 28.35 0.26
CA ARG A 101 11.84 27.17 0.37
C ARG A 101 12.18 26.15 -0.71
N ASP A 102 12.35 26.57 -1.95
CA ASP A 102 12.71 25.68 -3.06
C ASP A 102 14.03 24.94 -2.79
N ALA A 103 15.00 25.61 -2.18
CA ALA A 103 16.25 25.01 -1.75
C ALA A 103 16.06 23.84 -0.77
N LEU A 104 15.03 23.82 0.08
CA LEU A 104 14.80 22.72 1.03
C LEU A 104 14.36 21.43 0.34
N PHE A 105 13.67 21.53 -0.80
CA PHE A 105 13.17 20.38 -1.56
C PHE A 105 14.12 19.95 -2.67
N THR A 106 15.08 20.80 -3.07
CA THR A 106 16.05 20.54 -4.14
C THR A 106 17.48 20.30 -3.63
N THR A 107 17.78 20.57 -2.35
CA THR A 107 19.12 20.35 -1.81
C THR A 107 19.25 18.92 -1.30
N HIS A 108 19.96 18.11 -2.07
CA HIS A 108 20.38 16.78 -1.67
C HIS A 108 21.62 16.89 -0.79
N TYR A 109 21.73 16.06 0.24
CA TYR A 109 22.97 15.96 1.00
C TYR A 109 23.66 14.70 0.55
N LEU A 110 24.82 14.88 -0.07
CA LEU A 110 25.64 13.81 -0.63
C LEU A 110 26.90 13.69 0.21
N ARG A 111 27.52 12.51 0.26
CA ARG A 111 28.91 12.48 0.73
C ARG A 111 29.75 13.40 -0.18
N PRO A 112 30.68 14.19 0.38
CA PRO A 112 31.53 15.07 -0.40
C PRO A 112 32.17 14.29 -1.56
N PRO A 113 32.13 14.81 -2.79
CA PRO A 113 32.99 14.28 -3.83
C PRO A 113 34.43 14.48 -3.37
N GLN A 114 35.19 13.40 -3.33
CA GLN A 114 36.61 13.48 -2.98
C GLN A 114 37.32 14.37 -3.99
N GLY A 115 37.91 15.48 -3.53
CA GLY A 115 38.69 16.36 -4.41
C GLY A 115 38.62 17.86 -4.18
N SER A 116 38.32 18.37 -2.97
CA SER A 116 38.54 19.79 -2.66
C SER A 116 39.50 19.94 -1.48
N GLY A 117 40.78 19.67 -1.75
CA GLY A 117 41.89 20.11 -0.91
C GLY A 117 42.34 19.14 0.17
N GLY A 118 43.12 18.14 -0.23
CA GLY A 118 43.83 17.23 0.67
C GLY A 118 43.87 15.83 0.09
N ILE A 119 45.02 15.44 -0.44
CA ILE A 119 45.26 14.17 -1.12
C ILE A 119 44.96 13.01 -0.18
N GLN A 120 43.80 12.36 -0.37
CA GLN A 120 43.67 10.92 -0.24
C GLN A 120 42.51 10.47 -1.13
N MET A 121 42.86 9.89 -2.29
CA MET A 121 41.92 9.10 -3.08
C MET A 121 41.41 7.94 -2.20
N ASP A 122 40.11 7.80 -1.96
CA ASP A 122 39.55 6.48 -1.67
C ASP A 122 39.64 5.67 -2.95
N LEU A 123 40.76 4.97 -3.08
CA LEU A 123 40.94 3.84 -3.98
C LEU A 123 39.99 2.65 -3.69
N PHE A 124 39.01 2.81 -2.79
CA PHE A 124 38.27 1.71 -2.16
C PHE A 124 36.77 1.63 -2.49
N LEU A 125 36.18 2.60 -3.21
CA LEU A 125 34.74 2.57 -3.56
C LEU A 125 34.44 2.35 -5.06
N ASP A 126 35.39 2.67 -5.95
CA ASP A 126 35.35 2.31 -7.38
C ASP A 126 36.38 1.21 -7.68
N THR A 127 36.45 0.18 -6.84
CA THR A 127 37.24 -0.99 -7.21
C THR A 127 36.57 -1.67 -8.40
N PRO A 128 37.35 -2.25 -9.35
CA PRO A 128 36.80 -3.07 -10.42
C PRO A 128 35.83 -4.15 -9.93
N GLU A 129 36.03 -4.61 -8.69
CA GLU A 129 35.14 -5.51 -7.95
C GLU A 129 33.76 -4.92 -7.69
N THR A 130 33.68 -3.70 -7.16
CA THR A 130 32.41 -3.04 -6.84
C THR A 130 31.58 -2.76 -8.09
N ALA A 131 32.24 -2.34 -9.18
CA ALA A 131 31.60 -2.19 -10.49
C ALA A 131 31.09 -3.54 -11.03
N LEU A 132 31.89 -4.60 -10.92
CA LEU A 132 31.53 -5.95 -11.36
C LEU A 132 30.33 -6.52 -10.57
N VAL A 133 30.28 -6.30 -9.26
CA VAL A 133 29.15 -6.68 -8.40
C VAL A 133 27.89 -5.91 -8.79
N ASN A 134 27.99 -4.59 -9.01
CA ASN A 134 26.84 -3.78 -9.43
C ASN A 134 26.30 -4.20 -10.80
N ASP A 135 27.17 -4.46 -11.76
CA ASP A 135 26.79 -4.96 -13.09
C ASP A 135 26.11 -6.33 -12.98
N LEU A 136 26.62 -7.22 -12.12
CA LEU A 136 26.02 -8.52 -11.85
C LEU A 136 24.62 -8.39 -11.23
N ILE A 137 24.45 -7.55 -10.22
CA ILE A 137 23.16 -7.25 -9.59
C ILE A 137 22.16 -6.73 -10.64
N HIS A 138 22.60 -5.83 -11.52
CA HIS A 138 21.75 -5.32 -12.60
C HIS A 138 21.39 -6.39 -13.62
N ALA A 139 22.33 -7.25 -14.02
CA ALA A 139 22.06 -8.37 -14.94
C ALA A 139 21.03 -9.34 -14.35
N ILE A 140 21.16 -9.69 -13.06
CA ILE A 140 20.21 -10.54 -12.33
C ILE A 140 18.83 -9.86 -12.28
N ALA A 141 18.77 -8.60 -11.86
CA ALA A 141 17.52 -7.86 -11.78
C ALA A 141 16.81 -7.71 -13.15
N ASN A 142 17.55 -7.79 -14.24
CA ASN A 142 17.05 -7.75 -15.61
C ASN A 142 16.73 -9.12 -16.21
N HIS A 143 16.96 -10.21 -15.48
CA HIS A 143 16.82 -11.57 -15.98
C HIS A 143 17.74 -11.89 -17.18
N ASP A 144 18.90 -11.23 -17.27
CA ASP A 144 19.92 -11.59 -18.26
C ASP A 144 20.83 -12.67 -17.68
N ALA A 145 20.39 -13.93 -17.79
CA ALA A 145 21.14 -15.08 -17.27
C ALA A 145 22.52 -15.23 -17.93
N THR A 146 22.67 -14.89 -19.20
CA THR A 146 23.95 -15.03 -19.92
C THR A 146 24.97 -14.05 -19.38
N LEU A 147 24.59 -12.77 -19.28
CA LEU A 147 25.46 -11.73 -18.73
C LEU A 147 25.74 -11.97 -17.25
N ALA A 148 24.73 -12.35 -16.47
CA ALA A 148 24.89 -12.63 -15.05
C ALA A 148 25.88 -13.78 -14.81
N ASN A 149 25.76 -14.90 -15.54
CA ASN A 149 26.72 -16.00 -15.45
C ASN A 149 28.14 -15.57 -15.83
N HIS A 150 28.30 -14.79 -16.90
CA HIS A 150 29.62 -14.31 -17.31
C HIS A 150 30.26 -13.40 -16.25
N LEU A 151 29.51 -12.46 -15.69
CA LEU A 151 29.99 -11.55 -14.64
C LEU A 151 30.27 -12.30 -13.32
N PHE A 152 29.44 -13.29 -12.99
CA PHE A 152 29.64 -14.16 -11.82
C PHE A 152 30.96 -14.95 -11.93
N MET A 153 31.20 -15.63 -13.05
CA MET A 153 32.45 -16.37 -13.28
C MET A 153 33.69 -15.44 -13.24
N ARG A 154 33.54 -14.19 -13.74
CA ARG A 154 34.60 -13.18 -13.66
C ARG A 154 34.84 -12.72 -12.22
N LEU A 155 33.80 -12.61 -11.40
CA LEU A 155 33.90 -12.22 -10.00
C LEU A 155 34.55 -13.34 -9.18
N GLU A 156 34.09 -14.58 -9.34
CA GLU A 156 34.68 -15.77 -8.69
C GLU A 156 36.17 -15.92 -8.99
N LYS A 157 36.57 -15.68 -10.25
CA LYS A 157 37.98 -15.77 -10.66
C LYS A 157 38.85 -14.66 -10.08
N ASN A 158 38.36 -13.43 -10.00
CA ASN A 158 39.16 -12.26 -9.64
C ASN A 158 39.08 -11.91 -8.14
N HIS A 159 37.98 -12.26 -7.47
CA HIS A 159 37.64 -11.91 -6.08
C HIS A 159 36.88 -13.07 -5.39
N PRO A 160 37.52 -14.23 -5.16
CA PRO A 160 36.85 -15.43 -4.65
C PRO A 160 36.29 -15.30 -3.22
N ASP A 161 36.83 -14.39 -2.41
CA ASP A 161 36.41 -14.18 -1.02
C ASP A 161 35.20 -13.24 -0.89
N ASN A 162 34.62 -12.78 -2.01
CA ASN A 162 33.52 -11.84 -1.99
C ASN A 162 32.21 -12.51 -1.52
N GLN A 163 31.57 -11.92 -0.50
CA GLN A 163 30.37 -12.46 0.14
C GLN A 163 29.17 -12.63 -0.82
N VAL A 164 29.03 -11.80 -1.88
CA VAL A 164 27.89 -11.92 -2.81
C VAL A 164 27.92 -13.20 -3.65
N LEU A 165 29.07 -13.90 -3.68
CA LEU A 165 29.18 -15.21 -4.32
C LEU A 165 28.34 -16.30 -3.62
N ASN A 166 27.92 -16.09 -2.37
CA ASN A 166 27.02 -17.01 -1.66
C ASN A 166 25.54 -16.71 -1.93
N ASP A 167 25.18 -15.43 -2.09
CA ASP A 167 23.78 -14.99 -2.08
C ASP A 167 23.15 -14.91 -3.48
N LEU A 168 23.95 -14.66 -4.52
CA LEU A 168 23.46 -14.46 -5.89
C LEU A 168 23.27 -15.73 -6.73
N PRO A 169 24.00 -16.86 -6.53
CA PRO A 169 23.80 -18.07 -7.34
C PRO A 169 22.37 -18.61 -7.35
N PRO A 170 21.63 -18.66 -6.21
CA PRO A 170 20.22 -19.08 -6.22
C PRO A 170 19.35 -18.24 -7.16
N LEU A 171 19.63 -16.93 -7.26
CA LEU A 171 18.91 -16.00 -8.13
C LEU A 171 19.23 -16.24 -9.60
N ILE A 172 20.51 -16.44 -9.94
CA ILE A 172 20.95 -16.76 -11.31
C ILE A 172 20.30 -18.07 -11.77
N LYS A 173 20.36 -19.12 -10.92
CA LYS A 173 19.72 -20.40 -11.21
C LYS A 173 18.22 -20.27 -11.44
N ALA A 174 17.53 -19.45 -10.64
CA ALA A 174 16.09 -19.23 -10.80
C ALA A 174 15.74 -18.54 -12.14
N ILE A 175 16.60 -17.67 -12.66
CA ILE A 175 16.42 -17.06 -13.99
C ILE A 175 16.55 -18.10 -15.10
N THR A 176 17.51 -19.02 -14.98
CA THR A 176 17.73 -20.09 -15.96
C THR A 176 16.62 -21.15 -15.92
N ASP A 177 16.14 -21.51 -14.72
CA ASP A 177 15.22 -22.63 -14.50
C ASP A 177 13.76 -22.18 -14.28
N GLN A 178 13.31 -21.11 -14.93
CA GLN A 178 11.96 -20.55 -14.73
C GLN A 178 10.85 -21.59 -14.94
N GLU A 179 10.93 -22.38 -16.00
CA GLU A 179 9.92 -23.41 -16.30
C GLU A 179 9.91 -24.53 -15.24
N ALA A 180 11.06 -24.82 -14.61
CA ALA A 180 11.12 -25.80 -13.54
C ALA A 180 10.34 -25.34 -12.30
N LEU A 181 10.32 -24.04 -12.00
CA LEU A 181 9.56 -23.49 -10.87
C LEU A 181 8.05 -23.71 -11.02
N ILE A 182 7.51 -23.70 -12.24
CA ILE A 182 6.08 -23.91 -12.46
C ILE A 182 5.68 -25.33 -12.84
N ARG A 183 6.63 -26.25 -13.02
CA ARG A 183 6.31 -27.68 -13.17
C ARG A 183 5.57 -28.23 -11.94
N SER A 184 5.92 -27.73 -10.77
CA SER A 184 5.22 -27.98 -9.51
C SER A 184 4.87 -26.62 -8.87
N PRO A 185 3.72 -26.00 -9.24
CA PRO A 185 3.43 -24.62 -8.87
C PRO A 185 3.38 -24.35 -7.36
N LEU A 186 3.01 -25.33 -6.53
CA LEU A 186 2.98 -25.15 -5.08
C LEU A 186 4.38 -25.10 -4.49
N GLU A 187 5.23 -26.09 -4.79
CA GLU A 187 6.63 -26.13 -4.35
C GLU A 187 7.41 -24.93 -4.90
N GLY A 188 7.18 -24.56 -6.17
CA GLY A 188 7.78 -23.39 -6.77
C GLY A 188 7.36 -22.09 -6.10
N LEU A 189 6.11 -21.98 -5.66
CA LEU A 189 5.61 -20.82 -4.93
C LEU A 189 6.26 -20.72 -3.54
N GLU A 190 6.37 -21.84 -2.82
CA GLU A 190 7.08 -21.88 -1.53
C GLU A 190 8.55 -21.46 -1.70
N ARG A 191 9.21 -21.97 -2.74
CA ARG A 191 10.57 -21.59 -3.10
C ARG A 191 10.67 -20.09 -3.42
N LEU A 192 9.73 -19.54 -4.19
CA LEU A 192 9.68 -18.11 -4.48
C LEU A 192 9.53 -17.27 -3.19
N GLN A 193 8.65 -17.69 -2.27
CA GLN A 193 8.32 -16.94 -1.06
C GLN A 193 9.42 -17.02 0.01
N ASN A 194 9.99 -18.20 0.23
CA ASN A 194 10.88 -18.45 1.36
C ASN A 194 12.36 -18.30 0.98
N GLU A 195 12.74 -18.73 -0.23
CA GLU A 195 14.14 -18.70 -0.69
C GLU A 195 14.41 -17.47 -1.56
N LEU A 196 13.75 -17.36 -2.71
CA LEU A 196 14.11 -16.35 -3.71
C LEU A 196 13.82 -14.91 -3.24
N THR A 197 12.72 -14.69 -2.52
CA THR A 197 12.41 -13.37 -1.96
C THR A 197 13.47 -12.94 -0.94
N THR A 198 13.97 -13.87 -0.13
CA THR A 198 15.01 -13.61 0.87
C THR A 198 16.33 -13.24 0.20
N HIS A 199 16.79 -14.07 -0.73
CA HIS A 199 18.03 -13.80 -1.48
C HIS A 199 17.92 -12.52 -2.32
N ALA A 200 16.78 -12.24 -2.95
CA ALA A 200 16.58 -11.03 -3.72
C ALA A 200 16.63 -9.77 -2.84
N ARG A 201 16.06 -9.82 -1.63
CA ARG A 201 16.13 -8.71 -0.68
C ARG A 201 17.55 -8.44 -0.19
N GLN A 202 18.29 -9.50 0.14
CA GLN A 202 19.66 -9.40 0.65
C GLN A 202 20.65 -9.00 -0.45
N GLY A 203 20.58 -9.63 -1.62
CA GLY A 203 21.56 -9.45 -2.70
C GLY A 203 21.26 -8.33 -3.68
N LEU A 204 19.99 -7.94 -3.88
CA LEU A 204 19.60 -6.92 -4.88
C LEU A 204 19.09 -5.61 -4.25
N GLY A 205 18.81 -5.60 -2.94
CA GLY A 205 18.29 -4.43 -2.23
C GLY A 205 17.07 -3.81 -2.93
N GLY A 206 17.18 -2.54 -3.33
CA GLY A 206 16.10 -1.80 -3.98
C GLY A 206 15.63 -2.35 -5.33
N LEU A 207 16.37 -3.30 -5.93
CA LEU A 207 16.02 -3.97 -7.19
C LEU A 207 15.23 -5.27 -7.01
N GLU A 208 14.96 -5.72 -5.77
CA GLU A 208 14.16 -6.91 -5.44
C GLU A 208 12.87 -6.98 -6.28
N GLY A 209 12.09 -5.90 -6.31
CA GLY A 209 10.82 -5.86 -7.03
C GLY A 209 10.97 -6.00 -8.56
N ARG A 210 12.10 -5.58 -9.13
CA ARG A 210 12.37 -5.73 -10.57
C ARG A 210 12.63 -7.20 -10.92
N PHE A 211 13.37 -7.90 -10.06
CA PHE A 211 13.66 -9.32 -10.17
C PHE A 211 12.44 -10.21 -9.89
N LEU A 212 11.62 -9.92 -8.88
CA LEU A 212 10.50 -10.80 -8.53
C LEU A 212 9.32 -10.70 -9.51
N LYS A 213 9.19 -9.57 -10.22
CA LYS A 213 8.03 -9.30 -11.09
C LYS A 213 7.82 -10.35 -12.20
N PRO A 214 8.84 -10.79 -12.96
CA PRO A 214 8.64 -11.85 -13.96
C PRO A 214 8.19 -13.18 -13.37
N PHE A 215 8.67 -13.56 -12.17
CA PHE A 215 8.19 -14.77 -11.50
C PHE A 215 6.72 -14.63 -11.08
N TYR A 216 6.29 -13.49 -10.55
CA TYR A 216 4.87 -13.28 -10.25
C TYR A 216 3.98 -13.36 -11.49
N LEU A 217 4.44 -12.89 -12.65
CA LEU A 217 3.72 -13.06 -13.93
C LEU A 217 3.66 -14.53 -14.37
N LEU A 218 4.73 -15.29 -14.13
CA LEU A 218 4.79 -16.72 -14.42
C LEU A 218 3.78 -17.50 -13.56
N PHE A 219 3.74 -17.24 -12.26
CA PHE A 219 2.77 -17.84 -11.35
C PHE A 219 1.33 -17.37 -11.60
N ASP A 220 1.11 -16.12 -12.03
CA ASP A 220 -0.24 -15.65 -12.41
C ASP A 220 -0.86 -16.52 -13.50
N LYS A 221 -0.03 -16.90 -14.50
CA LYS A 221 -0.43 -17.82 -15.56
C LYS A 221 -0.63 -19.24 -15.03
N ALA A 222 0.28 -19.73 -14.19
CA ALA A 222 0.21 -21.09 -13.64
C ALA A 222 -1.01 -21.31 -12.72
N PHE A 223 -1.48 -20.26 -12.04
CA PHE A 223 -2.66 -20.31 -11.18
C PHE A 223 -3.97 -19.86 -11.87
N ALA A 224 -3.93 -19.58 -13.18
CA ALA A 224 -5.14 -19.21 -13.91
C ALA A 224 -6.16 -20.37 -13.90
N GLY A 225 -7.39 -20.09 -13.47
CA GLY A 225 -8.48 -21.07 -13.42
C GLY A 225 -8.41 -22.08 -12.27
N ARG A 226 -7.41 -21.98 -11.39
CA ARG A 226 -7.34 -22.82 -10.20
C ARG A 226 -8.28 -22.24 -9.12
N PRO A 227 -9.15 -23.06 -8.50
CA PRO A 227 -10.02 -22.59 -7.43
C PRO A 227 -9.22 -22.19 -6.19
N PHE A 228 -9.83 -21.39 -5.33
CA PHE A 228 -9.23 -20.99 -4.07
C PHE A 228 -9.14 -22.16 -3.09
N ASP A 229 -7.96 -22.35 -2.51
CA ASP A 229 -7.71 -23.33 -1.45
C ASP A 229 -7.30 -22.60 -0.16
N PRO A 230 -8.11 -22.68 0.92
CA PRO A 230 -7.79 -22.08 2.21
C PRO A 230 -6.50 -22.61 2.86
N GLN A 231 -6.07 -23.85 2.55
CA GLN A 231 -4.80 -24.42 3.05
C GLN A 231 -3.59 -23.83 2.35
N HIS A 232 -3.77 -23.39 1.09
CA HIS A 232 -2.73 -22.78 0.27
C HIS A 232 -3.21 -21.43 -0.32
N PRO A 233 -3.51 -20.42 0.52
CA PRO A 233 -4.22 -19.21 0.08
C PRO A 233 -3.40 -18.36 -0.90
N ASN A 234 -2.08 -18.52 -0.94
CA ASN A 234 -1.20 -17.83 -1.88
C ASN A 234 -1.11 -18.55 -3.25
N ALA A 235 -1.58 -19.79 -3.35
CA ALA A 235 -1.66 -20.57 -4.60
C ALA A 235 -2.94 -20.28 -5.40
N HIS A 236 -3.47 -19.09 -5.23
CA HIS A 236 -4.62 -18.57 -5.95
C HIS A 236 -4.22 -17.27 -6.66
N ARG A 237 -4.78 -17.05 -7.85
CA ARG A 237 -4.42 -15.93 -8.72
C ARG A 237 -4.61 -14.55 -8.07
N SER A 238 -5.53 -14.40 -7.12
CA SER A 238 -5.69 -13.12 -6.40
C SER A 238 -4.42 -12.69 -5.65
N TRP A 239 -3.56 -13.63 -5.23
CA TRP A 239 -2.28 -13.31 -4.60
C TRP A 239 -1.26 -12.77 -5.61
N THR A 240 -1.10 -13.38 -6.78
CA THR A 240 -0.15 -12.92 -7.81
C THR A 240 -0.55 -11.55 -8.35
N LEU A 241 -1.84 -11.33 -8.58
CA LEU A 241 -2.38 -10.03 -8.99
C LEU A 241 -2.14 -8.93 -7.94
N GLU A 242 -2.18 -9.28 -6.65
CA GLU A 242 -1.82 -8.38 -5.55
C GLU A 242 -0.36 -7.96 -5.61
N ARG A 243 0.55 -8.93 -5.80
CA ARG A 243 2.00 -8.68 -5.91
C ARG A 243 2.36 -7.84 -7.14
N LEU A 244 1.59 -7.98 -8.21
CA LEU A 244 1.74 -7.20 -9.44
C LEU A 244 1.08 -5.81 -9.38
N GLY A 245 0.27 -5.53 -8.36
CA GLY A 245 -0.50 -4.28 -8.25
C GLY A 245 -1.63 -4.17 -9.29
N HIS A 246 -2.10 -5.30 -9.84
CA HIS A 246 -3.19 -5.35 -10.80
C HIS A 246 -4.55 -5.33 -10.10
N TRP A 247 -4.85 -4.23 -9.41
CA TRP A 247 -5.97 -4.12 -8.47
C TRP A 247 -7.35 -4.40 -9.08
N LYS A 248 -7.59 -3.92 -10.32
CA LYS A 248 -8.87 -4.16 -11.02
C LYS A 248 -9.08 -5.66 -11.27
N ALA A 249 -8.09 -6.30 -11.90
CA ALA A 249 -8.11 -7.74 -12.18
C ALA A 249 -8.20 -8.57 -10.89
N LEU A 250 -7.54 -8.14 -9.81
CA LEU A 250 -7.65 -8.80 -8.50
C LEU A 250 -9.10 -8.79 -8.01
N SER A 251 -9.76 -7.63 -8.01
CA SER A 251 -11.13 -7.51 -7.52
C SER A 251 -12.10 -8.35 -8.36
N GLU A 252 -11.92 -8.39 -9.68
CA GLU A 252 -12.72 -9.21 -10.59
C GLU A 252 -12.44 -10.71 -10.38
N CYS A 253 -11.18 -11.09 -10.18
CA CYS A 253 -10.78 -12.47 -9.91
C CYS A 253 -11.42 -13.02 -8.62
N VAL A 254 -11.55 -12.21 -7.58
CA VAL A 254 -12.21 -12.64 -6.33
C VAL A 254 -13.71 -12.88 -6.53
N LEU A 255 -14.36 -12.04 -7.33
CA LEU A 255 -15.79 -12.15 -7.62
C LEU A 255 -16.16 -13.43 -8.38
N LEU A 256 -15.21 -13.99 -9.14
CA LEU A 256 -15.41 -15.23 -9.90
C LEU A 256 -15.29 -16.49 -9.02
N GLU A 257 -14.80 -16.36 -7.78
CA GLU A 257 -14.62 -17.51 -6.89
C GLU A 257 -15.93 -17.84 -6.14
N PRO A 258 -16.46 -19.07 -6.26
CA PRO A 258 -17.64 -19.47 -5.51
C PRO A 258 -17.44 -19.35 -4.00
N GLY A 259 -18.42 -18.78 -3.30
CA GLY A 259 -18.38 -18.65 -1.84
C GLY A 259 -17.27 -17.72 -1.30
N TRP A 260 -16.72 -16.82 -2.13
CA TRP A 260 -15.63 -15.90 -1.74
C TRP A 260 -15.95 -15.05 -0.50
N THR A 261 -17.23 -14.79 -0.21
CA THR A 261 -17.69 -14.05 0.96
C THR A 261 -17.47 -14.79 2.28
N ARG A 262 -17.30 -16.11 2.26
CA ARG A 262 -16.96 -16.92 3.44
C ARG A 262 -15.45 -17.10 3.60
N GLN A 263 -14.65 -16.57 2.66
CA GLN A 263 -13.21 -16.71 2.64
C GLN A 263 -12.54 -15.41 3.12
N PRO A 264 -12.06 -15.33 4.37
CA PRO A 264 -11.55 -14.09 4.97
C PRO A 264 -10.39 -13.47 4.18
N ILE A 265 -9.50 -14.29 3.63
CA ILE A 265 -8.36 -13.82 2.83
C ILE A 265 -8.82 -13.21 1.49
N LEU A 266 -9.87 -13.76 0.87
CA LEU A 266 -10.40 -13.21 -0.38
C LEU A 266 -11.12 -11.87 -0.15
N LEU A 267 -11.93 -11.79 0.92
CA LEU A 267 -12.52 -10.54 1.40
C LEU A 267 -11.46 -9.46 1.63
N LEU A 268 -10.38 -9.79 2.34
CA LEU A 268 -9.28 -8.88 2.61
C LEU A 268 -8.59 -8.39 1.34
N ARG A 269 -8.25 -9.31 0.42
CA ARG A 269 -7.61 -8.97 -0.85
C ARG A 269 -8.50 -8.05 -1.69
N ARG A 270 -9.80 -8.34 -1.76
CA ARG A 270 -10.77 -7.49 -2.48
C ARG A 270 -10.91 -6.11 -1.83
N ALA A 271 -11.02 -6.04 -0.50
CA ALA A 271 -11.05 -4.77 0.22
C ALA A 271 -9.81 -3.93 -0.10
N LYS A 272 -8.62 -4.53 -0.03
CA LYS A 272 -7.35 -3.88 -0.38
C LYS A 272 -7.35 -3.36 -1.82
N ALA A 273 -7.78 -4.17 -2.78
CA ALA A 273 -7.86 -3.77 -4.18
C ALA A 273 -8.80 -2.57 -4.41
N LEU A 274 -10.01 -2.59 -3.82
CA LEU A 274 -10.97 -1.50 -3.94
C LEU A 274 -10.46 -0.20 -3.30
N PHE A 275 -9.74 -0.30 -2.19
CA PHE A 275 -9.09 0.86 -1.56
C PHE A 275 -8.01 1.48 -2.46
N GLN A 276 -7.17 0.64 -3.09
CA GLN A 276 -6.15 1.11 -4.04
C GLN A 276 -6.78 1.75 -5.29
N LEU A 277 -7.94 1.26 -5.73
CA LEU A 277 -8.73 1.83 -6.82
C LEU A 277 -9.56 3.07 -6.43
N ARG A 278 -9.47 3.54 -5.18
CA ARG A 278 -10.27 4.66 -4.64
C ARG A 278 -11.80 4.43 -4.68
N ARG A 279 -12.23 3.17 -4.75
CA ARG A 279 -13.65 2.79 -4.68
C ARG A 279 -14.07 2.59 -3.23
N LEU A 280 -14.12 3.68 -2.48
CA LEU A 280 -14.30 3.63 -1.01
C LEU A 280 -15.63 3.02 -0.59
N GLU A 281 -16.74 3.37 -1.24
CA GLU A 281 -18.06 2.80 -0.89
C GLU A 281 -18.11 1.27 -1.11
N ALA A 282 -17.62 0.80 -2.26
CA ALA A 282 -17.50 -0.64 -2.51
C ALA A 282 -16.56 -1.33 -1.50
N ASN A 283 -15.45 -0.67 -1.12
CA ASN A 283 -14.58 -1.16 -0.05
C ASN A 283 -15.34 -1.28 1.30
N ARG A 284 -16.16 -0.28 1.67
CA ARG A 284 -17.00 -0.33 2.88
C ARG A 284 -17.96 -1.50 2.85
N ARG A 285 -18.61 -1.76 1.71
CA ARG A 285 -19.50 -2.92 1.53
C ARG A 285 -18.79 -4.25 1.76
N VAL A 286 -17.57 -4.40 1.25
CA VAL A 286 -16.76 -5.61 1.50
C VAL A 286 -16.46 -5.79 3.00
N TRP A 287 -16.08 -4.73 3.71
CA TRP A 287 -15.88 -4.81 5.16
C TRP A 287 -17.15 -5.12 5.93
N ILE A 288 -18.28 -4.50 5.55
CA ILE A 288 -19.59 -4.81 6.14
C ILE A 288 -19.92 -6.29 5.95
N ARG A 289 -19.74 -6.84 4.74
CA ARG A 289 -19.91 -8.26 4.48
C ARG A 289 -18.98 -9.12 5.35
N PHE A 290 -17.72 -8.71 5.49
CA PHE A 290 -16.76 -9.40 6.34
C PHE A 290 -17.25 -9.49 7.80
N PHE A 291 -17.76 -8.39 8.36
CA PHE A 291 -18.31 -8.38 9.71
C PHE A 291 -19.60 -9.20 9.86
N TRP A 292 -20.40 -9.34 8.81
CA TRP A 292 -21.59 -10.20 8.85
C TRP A 292 -21.25 -11.69 8.86
N GLU A 293 -20.24 -12.10 8.09
CA GLU A 293 -19.89 -13.51 7.92
C GLU A 293 -18.90 -13.99 8.99
N LEU A 294 -17.92 -13.15 9.36
CA LEU A 294 -16.76 -13.53 10.18
C LEU A 294 -16.33 -12.38 11.12
N PRO A 295 -17.18 -11.91 12.05
CA PRO A 295 -16.94 -10.67 12.82
C PRO A 295 -15.63 -10.66 13.62
N GLN A 296 -15.25 -11.78 14.25
CA GLN A 296 -14.01 -11.83 15.03
C GLN A 296 -12.77 -11.68 14.14
N GLN A 297 -12.78 -12.35 12.99
CA GLN A 297 -11.68 -12.25 12.03
C GLN A 297 -11.67 -10.88 11.37
N ALA A 298 -12.84 -10.34 11.03
CA ALA A 298 -12.97 -8.99 10.48
C ALA A 298 -12.36 -7.95 11.42
N ALA A 299 -12.66 -8.00 12.72
CA ALA A 299 -12.06 -7.13 13.73
C ALA A 299 -10.53 -7.25 13.77
N GLN A 300 -9.99 -8.48 13.81
CA GLN A 300 -8.54 -8.72 13.81
C GLN A 300 -7.87 -8.13 12.54
N TYR A 301 -8.47 -8.36 11.37
CA TYR A 301 -7.93 -7.84 10.11
C TYR A 301 -8.07 -6.33 9.99
N LEU A 302 -9.12 -5.73 10.57
CA LEU A 302 -9.34 -4.30 10.52
C LEU A 302 -8.23 -3.54 11.24
N GLU A 303 -7.72 -4.04 12.36
CA GLU A 303 -6.61 -3.43 13.10
C GLU A 303 -5.33 -3.32 12.26
N THR A 304 -5.07 -4.32 11.43
CA THR A 304 -3.82 -4.41 10.65
C THR A 304 -3.97 -3.81 9.26
N HIS A 305 -5.13 -3.94 8.62
CA HIS A 305 -5.34 -3.62 7.21
C HIS A 305 -6.42 -2.58 6.94
N GLY A 306 -7.24 -2.24 7.94
CA GLY A 306 -8.26 -1.21 7.83
C GLY A 306 -7.65 0.17 7.56
N ASP A 307 -8.38 0.99 6.82
CA ASP A 307 -8.02 2.41 6.69
C ASP A 307 -8.29 3.18 7.99
N LYS A 308 -7.75 4.40 8.06
CA LYS A 308 -7.83 5.24 9.26
C LYS A 308 -9.28 5.50 9.69
N ASP A 309 -10.20 5.67 8.75
CA ASP A 309 -11.60 5.99 9.05
C ASP A 309 -12.33 4.78 9.61
N LEU A 310 -12.14 3.59 9.02
CA LEU A 310 -12.73 2.37 9.57
C LEU A 310 -12.16 2.03 10.95
N LYS A 311 -10.86 2.23 11.17
CA LYS A 311 -10.25 2.04 12.50
C LYS A 311 -10.81 3.00 13.53
N ARG A 312 -10.97 4.29 13.16
CA ARG A 312 -11.64 5.29 14.02
C ARG A 312 -13.05 4.84 14.38
N LEU A 313 -13.82 4.38 13.40
CA LEU A 313 -15.19 3.91 13.62
C LEU A 313 -15.23 2.69 14.54
N TRP A 314 -14.32 1.74 14.33
CA TRP A 314 -14.20 0.55 15.14
C TRP A 314 -13.87 0.86 16.59
N ASN A 315 -12.89 1.71 16.83
CA ASN A 315 -12.54 2.13 18.19
C ASN A 315 -13.73 2.80 18.89
N GLY A 316 -14.43 3.72 18.20
CA GLY A 316 -15.63 4.35 18.75
C GLY A 316 -16.81 3.39 18.98
N PHE A 317 -16.86 2.27 18.27
CA PHE A 317 -17.83 1.20 18.50
C PHE A 317 -17.46 0.35 19.73
N ILE A 318 -16.18 0.00 19.88
CA ILE A 318 -15.67 -0.77 21.03
C ILE A 318 -15.72 0.03 22.33
N ASP A 319 -15.44 1.34 22.29
CA ASP A 319 -15.51 2.25 23.45
C ASP A 319 -16.92 2.33 24.07
N ARG A 320 -17.95 1.86 23.35
CA ARG A 320 -19.34 1.80 23.81
C ARG A 320 -19.71 0.47 24.48
N GLU A 321 -18.73 -0.43 24.65
CA GLU A 321 -18.88 -1.75 25.26
C GLU A 321 -19.94 -2.64 24.58
N VAL A 322 -20.18 -2.43 23.28
CA VAL A 322 -21.09 -3.27 22.49
C VAL A 322 -20.44 -4.64 22.26
N SER A 323 -21.03 -5.69 22.83
CA SER A 323 -20.49 -7.05 22.76
C SER A 323 -20.77 -7.75 21.42
N ASP A 324 -21.81 -7.36 20.69
CA ASP A 324 -22.17 -7.98 19.42
C ASP A 324 -21.55 -7.26 18.22
N TRP A 325 -20.40 -7.77 17.77
CA TRP A 325 -19.65 -7.18 16.65
C TRP A 325 -20.37 -7.29 15.31
N HIS A 326 -21.42 -8.12 15.18
CA HIS A 326 -22.27 -8.13 13.98
C HIS A 326 -23.05 -6.82 13.81
N LEU A 327 -23.15 -6.00 14.86
CA LEU A 327 -23.80 -4.69 14.80
C LEU A 327 -22.88 -3.57 14.31
N PHE A 328 -21.56 -3.79 14.22
CA PHE A 328 -20.63 -2.78 13.73
C PHE A 328 -20.98 -2.22 12.33
N PRO A 329 -21.47 -3.02 11.36
CA PRO A 329 -22.03 -2.50 10.11
C PRO A 329 -23.09 -1.40 10.27
N THR A 330 -23.96 -1.48 11.29
CA THR A 330 -24.96 -0.45 11.55
C THR A 330 -24.31 0.87 11.98
N TRP A 331 -23.18 0.81 12.69
CA TRP A 331 -22.39 1.97 13.07
C TRP A 331 -21.72 2.63 11.85
N ILE A 332 -21.18 1.82 10.92
CA ILE A 332 -20.66 2.33 9.64
C ILE A 332 -21.78 3.04 8.87
N LEU A 333 -23.00 2.48 8.86
CA LEU A 333 -24.14 3.07 8.16
C LEU A 333 -24.56 4.42 8.75
N LEU A 334 -24.53 4.58 10.09
CA LEU A 334 -24.83 5.86 10.74
C LEU A 334 -23.81 6.94 10.39
N ASP A 335 -22.52 6.60 10.30
CA ASP A 335 -21.47 7.53 9.85
C ASP A 335 -21.54 7.82 8.34
N GLN A 336 -21.99 6.85 7.54
CA GLN A 336 -22.08 6.96 6.08
C GLN A 336 -23.48 6.57 5.55
N PRO A 337 -24.52 7.41 5.76
CA PRO A 337 -25.91 7.09 5.37
C PRO A 337 -26.10 6.81 3.88
N ARG A 338 -25.23 7.35 3.02
CA ARG A 338 -25.22 7.10 1.57
C ARG A 338 -25.14 5.61 1.19
N LEU A 339 -24.61 4.76 2.07
CA LEU A 339 -24.57 3.31 1.85
C LEU A 339 -25.97 2.67 1.75
N ALA A 340 -27.01 3.34 2.27
CA ALA A 340 -28.40 2.91 2.16
C ALA A 340 -29.01 3.11 0.77
N LYS A 341 -28.46 4.01 -0.06
CA LYS A 341 -29.13 4.51 -1.29
C LYS A 341 -29.08 3.57 -2.50
N ASP A 342 -28.38 2.46 -2.39
CA ASP A 342 -28.15 1.52 -3.50
C ASP A 342 -28.33 0.09 -2.98
N PRO A 343 -29.59 -0.39 -2.95
CA PRO A 343 -29.95 -1.73 -2.50
C PRO A 343 -29.38 -2.83 -3.41
N ASP A 344 -29.38 -2.59 -4.73
CA ASP A 344 -28.96 -3.56 -5.73
C ASP A 344 -27.50 -3.96 -5.56
N ALA A 345 -26.63 -3.07 -5.09
CA ALA A 345 -25.24 -3.41 -4.88
C ALA A 345 -24.95 -4.24 -3.61
N TRP A 346 -25.99 -4.62 -2.86
CA TRP A 346 -25.88 -5.66 -1.84
C TRP A 346 -26.20 -7.06 -2.39
N SER A 347 -26.67 -7.16 -3.64
CA SER A 347 -27.05 -8.41 -4.32
C SER A 347 -25.88 -9.14 -5.00
N GLU A 348 -24.63 -8.75 -4.77
CA GLU A 348 -23.43 -9.30 -5.45
C GLU A 348 -23.10 -10.79 -5.15
N THR A 349 -24.05 -11.62 -4.69
CA THR A 349 -23.83 -13.06 -4.41
C THR A 349 -24.95 -13.95 -4.94
N GLU A 350 -24.56 -15.10 -5.50
CA GLU A 350 -25.43 -16.23 -5.79
C GLU A 350 -26.23 -16.63 -4.53
N GLU A 351 -27.52 -16.82 -4.75
CA GLU A 351 -28.56 -17.11 -3.78
C GLU A 351 -28.32 -18.49 -3.12
N GLU A 352 -27.60 -18.52 -2.00
CA GLU A 352 -27.84 -19.57 -1.00
C GLU A 352 -28.88 -19.03 -0.02
N GLU A 353 -30.02 -19.72 0.09
CA GLU A 353 -31.10 -19.52 1.08
C GLU A 353 -30.57 -19.62 2.52
N THR A 354 -29.81 -18.61 2.93
CA THR A 354 -29.28 -18.49 4.28
C THR A 354 -30.07 -17.42 5.00
N THR A 355 -30.58 -17.79 6.17
CA THR A 355 -31.28 -16.85 7.06
C THR A 355 -30.35 -15.67 7.35
N PRO A 356 -30.80 -14.41 7.14
CA PRO A 356 -29.98 -13.24 7.39
C PRO A 356 -29.46 -13.21 8.81
N SER A 357 -28.21 -12.82 9.01
CA SER A 357 -27.67 -12.67 10.36
C SER A 357 -28.42 -11.55 11.11
N PRO A 358 -28.43 -11.56 12.46
CA PRO A 358 -29.02 -10.46 13.23
C PRO A 358 -28.45 -9.09 12.83
N GLY A 359 -27.14 -9.01 12.56
CA GLY A 359 -26.47 -7.80 12.08
C GLY A 359 -26.92 -7.34 10.69
N GLN A 360 -27.17 -8.26 9.76
CA GLN A 360 -27.74 -7.93 8.44
C GLN A 360 -29.16 -7.38 8.59
N THR A 361 -29.98 -8.02 9.41
CA THR A 361 -31.36 -7.60 9.67
C THR A 361 -31.40 -6.20 10.29
N ALA A 362 -30.55 -5.94 11.30
CA ALA A 362 -30.41 -4.64 11.93
C ALA A 362 -29.97 -3.56 10.93
N PHE A 363 -28.99 -3.87 10.07
CA PHE A 363 -28.48 -2.97 9.04
C PHE A 363 -29.56 -2.56 8.04
N PHE A 364 -30.27 -3.52 7.44
CA PHE A 364 -31.31 -3.19 6.45
C PHE A 364 -32.52 -2.50 7.08
N THR A 365 -32.88 -2.84 8.32
CA THR A 365 -33.92 -2.12 9.06
C THR A 365 -33.54 -0.65 9.26
N LEU A 366 -32.28 -0.39 9.66
CA LEU A 366 -31.76 0.96 9.81
C LEU A 366 -31.64 1.70 8.47
N ALA A 367 -31.19 1.03 7.40
CA ALA A 367 -31.07 1.61 6.06
C ALA A 367 -32.44 2.10 5.54
N ASN A 368 -33.47 1.26 5.64
CA ASN A 368 -34.82 1.62 5.26
C ASN A 368 -35.38 2.78 6.09
N LEU A 369 -35.07 2.82 7.38
CA LEU A 369 -35.44 3.94 8.25
C LEU A 369 -34.76 5.24 7.80
N LEU A 370 -33.45 5.21 7.50
CA LEU A 370 -32.71 6.40 7.04
C LEU A 370 -33.26 6.94 5.72
N LEU A 371 -33.61 6.06 4.77
CA LEU A 371 -34.25 6.47 3.51
C LEU A 371 -35.63 7.10 3.76
N ALA A 372 -36.46 6.49 4.61
CA ALA A 372 -37.80 7.00 4.92
C ALA A 372 -37.76 8.37 5.63
N GLU A 373 -36.78 8.61 6.50
CA GLU A 373 -36.58 9.90 7.18
C GLU A 373 -36.05 10.99 6.23
N GLU A 374 -35.26 10.62 5.22
CA GLU A 374 -34.79 11.56 4.20
C GLU A 374 -35.93 12.02 3.29
N GLU A 375 -36.84 11.12 2.91
CA GLU A 375 -37.99 11.43 2.05
C GLU A 375 -39.11 12.19 2.78
N THR A 376 -39.54 11.69 3.93
CA THR A 376 -40.61 12.29 4.73
C THR A 376 -40.34 12.14 6.23
N PRO A 377 -39.70 13.14 6.86
CA PRO A 377 -39.44 13.13 8.30
C PRO A 377 -40.72 12.90 9.09
N THR A 378 -40.70 11.98 10.06
CA THR A 378 -41.85 11.68 10.94
C THR A 378 -43.08 11.10 10.25
N SER A 379 -42.93 10.46 9.08
CA SER A 379 -44.01 9.67 8.47
C SER A 379 -44.47 8.53 9.38
N SER A 380 -45.72 8.08 9.25
CA SER A 380 -46.22 6.90 10.00
C SER A 380 -45.34 5.67 9.78
N GLN A 381 -44.75 5.52 8.59
CA GLN A 381 -43.83 4.45 8.24
C GLN A 381 -42.50 4.57 8.99
N SER A 382 -41.92 5.77 9.09
CA SER A 382 -40.71 6.01 9.89
C SER A 382 -40.95 5.68 11.38
N MET A 383 -42.12 6.01 11.93
CA MET A 383 -42.48 5.71 13.31
C MET A 383 -42.62 4.21 13.57
N ILE A 384 -43.16 3.45 12.62
CA ILE A 384 -43.22 1.98 12.67
C ILE A 384 -41.80 1.39 12.64
N MET A 385 -40.94 1.86 11.74
CA MET A 385 -39.56 1.38 11.63
C MET A 385 -38.71 1.71 12.86
N ARG A 386 -38.88 2.91 13.45
CA ARG A 386 -38.27 3.28 14.74
C ARG A 386 -38.70 2.33 15.86
N ARG A 387 -39.98 1.98 15.92
CA ARG A 387 -40.51 1.03 16.90
C ARG A 387 -39.92 -0.36 16.72
N GLN A 388 -39.90 -0.86 15.47
CA GLN A 388 -39.30 -2.15 15.13
C GLN A 388 -37.82 -2.20 15.52
N LEU A 389 -37.04 -1.15 15.20
CA LEU A 389 -35.63 -1.07 15.57
C LEU A 389 -35.45 -1.06 17.09
N LYS A 390 -36.30 -0.34 17.83
CA LYS A 390 -36.27 -0.29 19.30
C LYS A 390 -36.59 -1.65 19.94
N GLU A 391 -37.56 -2.37 19.39
CA GLU A 391 -38.02 -3.67 19.92
C GLU A 391 -37.02 -4.80 19.59
N SER A 392 -36.46 -4.81 18.37
CA SER A 392 -35.56 -5.89 17.92
C SER A 392 -34.07 -5.61 18.19
N PHE A 393 -33.62 -4.36 18.12
CA PHE A 393 -32.21 -3.96 18.24
C PHE A 393 -32.06 -2.68 19.08
N PRO A 394 -32.34 -2.73 20.39
CA PRO A 394 -32.40 -1.55 21.26
C PRO A 394 -31.10 -0.74 21.29
N GLU A 395 -29.95 -1.41 21.17
CA GLU A 395 -28.63 -0.78 21.09
C GLU A 395 -28.48 0.07 19.82
N VAL A 396 -28.88 -0.48 18.66
CA VAL A 396 -28.86 0.23 17.37
C VAL A 396 -29.80 1.41 17.38
N PHE A 397 -30.99 1.26 17.96
CA PHE A 397 -31.93 2.36 18.15
C PHE A 397 -31.34 3.47 19.05
N ALA A 398 -30.69 3.12 20.16
CA ALA A 398 -30.04 4.10 21.02
C ALA A 398 -28.93 4.86 20.28
N MET A 399 -28.13 4.17 19.46
CA MET A 399 -27.11 4.80 18.61
C MET A 399 -27.73 5.77 17.59
N PHE A 400 -28.77 5.34 16.86
CA PHE A 400 -29.51 6.16 15.90
C PHE A 400 -30.06 7.46 16.52
N MET A 401 -30.65 7.37 17.71
CA MET A 401 -31.21 8.53 18.41
C MET A 401 -30.14 9.52 18.85
N GLN A 402 -28.92 9.08 19.13
CA GLN A 402 -27.79 9.96 19.46
C GLN A 402 -27.25 10.68 18.22
N THR A 403 -27.22 10.02 17.06
CA THR A 403 -26.72 10.58 15.80
C THR A 403 -27.67 11.56 15.12
N ILE A 404 -28.97 11.51 15.40
CA ILE A 404 -29.95 12.49 14.87
C ILE A 404 -30.02 13.76 15.73
N ARG A 405 -29.65 13.68 17.02
CA ARG A 405 -29.69 14.81 17.97
C ARG A 405 -28.56 15.85 17.90
N PRO A 406 -27.45 15.74 17.14
CA PRO A 406 -26.44 16.82 17.10
C PRO A 406 -26.87 18.04 16.26
N GLY A 407 -28.02 18.00 15.55
CA GLY A 407 -28.49 19.09 14.69
C GLY A 407 -29.63 19.95 15.23
N GLN A 408 -30.18 19.67 16.42
CA GLN A 408 -31.29 20.46 17.01
C GLN A 408 -30.88 21.36 18.17
N THR A 409 -29.59 21.69 18.29
CA THR A 409 -29.10 22.68 19.26
C THR A 409 -28.17 23.69 18.60
N SER A 410 -28.68 24.43 17.62
CA SER A 410 -28.16 25.76 17.25
C SER A 410 -29.18 26.48 16.38
N SER A 411 -29.94 27.37 17.04
CA SER A 411 -30.86 28.40 16.53
C SER A 411 -32.25 27.96 16.08
#